data_AF-A0A1A9QDS3-F1
#
_entry.id   AF-A0A1A9QDS3-F1
#
_cell.length_a   1.000
_cell.length_b   1.000
_cell.length_c   1.000
_cell.angle_alpha   90.00
_cell.angle_beta   90.00
_cell.angle_gamma   90.00
#
_symmetry.space_group_name_H-M   'P 1'
#
loop_
_entity.id
_entity.type
_entity.pdbx_description
1 polymer ?
#
loop_
_entity_poly.entity_id
_entity_poly.type
_entity_poly.pdbx_seq_one_letter_code
_entity_poly.pdbx_strand_id
1 'polypeptide(L)'
;MAINKKLIGSLLGGATILIASFGGLKINDTIAYNKKMTRYSKIPSQFWLSGLTSTGGEGVWYLPDYKDDEIWKYWYENKDTNDQTKRNGFVKEHTNWEAFRDYCYAKADEGYQECSDSRGWCMECARDNSWDFEQKRKK
;
A
#
# COMPACT_ATOMS: atom_id res chain seq x y z
N MET A 1 -9.05 47.09 22.51
CA MET A 1 -9.15 45.92 23.40
C MET A 1 -8.81 44.68 22.60
N ALA A 2 -7.86 43.89 23.09
CA ALA A 2 -7.25 42.77 22.39
C ALA A 2 -8.15 41.52 22.41
N ILE A 3 -8.34 40.89 21.25
CA ILE A 3 -8.98 39.58 21.15
C ILE A 3 -7.89 38.52 21.31
N ASN A 4 -7.99 37.77 22.40
CA ASN A 4 -7.08 36.70 22.80
C ASN A 4 -6.98 35.62 21.71
N LYS A 5 -5.78 35.45 21.16
CA LYS A 5 -5.38 34.27 20.39
C LYS A 5 -5.11 33.13 21.37
N LYS A 6 -6.01 32.15 21.48
CA LYS A 6 -5.65 30.86 22.08
C LYS A 6 -5.19 29.92 20.98
N LEU A 7 -3.87 29.77 20.92
CA LEU A 7 -3.16 28.68 20.26
C LEU A 7 -3.74 27.34 20.72
N ILE A 8 -4.14 26.51 19.75
CA ILE A 8 -4.29 25.08 19.98
C ILE A 8 -2.95 24.46 19.59
N GLY A 9 -2.15 24.16 20.61
CA GLY A 9 -0.86 23.52 20.49
C GLY A 9 -1.00 22.04 20.13
N SER A 10 -0.20 21.63 19.16
CA SER A 10 0.66 20.44 19.21
C SER A 10 0.05 19.15 19.79
N LEU A 11 -0.41 18.29 18.88
CA LEU A 11 -0.35 16.84 19.07
C LEU A 11 0.26 16.21 17.81
N LEU A 12 1.56 15.95 17.93
CA LEU A 12 2.32 14.84 17.35
C LEU A 12 2.36 14.70 15.81
N GLY A 13 3.44 15.23 15.23
CA GLY A 13 4.25 14.54 14.21
C GLY A 13 3.63 14.34 12.83
N GLY A 14 3.76 15.35 11.97
CA GLY A 14 3.70 15.19 10.51
C GLY A 14 2.41 15.69 9.85
N ALA A 15 2.55 16.79 9.08
CA ALA A 15 1.55 17.42 8.21
C ALA A 15 0.42 18.22 8.90
N THR A 16 0.72 19.47 9.25
CA THR A 16 -0.30 20.52 9.40
C THR A 16 -0.92 20.84 8.04
N ILE A 17 -2.11 20.29 7.76
CA ILE A 17 -2.96 20.75 6.66
C ILE A 17 -3.86 21.84 7.22
N LEU A 18 -3.56 23.11 6.90
CA LEU A 18 -4.46 24.23 7.15
C LEU A 18 -5.68 24.10 6.24
N ILE A 19 -6.80 23.61 6.77
CA ILE A 19 -8.06 23.49 6.02
C ILE A 19 -8.90 24.73 6.29
N ALA A 20 -8.79 25.72 5.41
CA ALA A 20 -9.82 26.74 5.27
C ALA A 20 -10.98 26.15 4.45
N SER A 21 -12.07 25.77 5.12
CA SER A 21 -13.23 25.12 4.50
C SER A 21 -14.32 26.12 4.11
N PHE A 22 -14.64 26.18 2.82
CA PHE A 22 -15.98 26.55 2.36
C PHE A 22 -16.57 25.35 1.60
N GLY A 23 -17.69 24.79 2.09
CA GLY A 23 -18.49 23.76 1.41
C GLY A 23 -18.16 22.30 1.77
N GLY A 24 -19.07 21.61 2.46
CA GLY A 24 -18.91 20.27 3.08
C GLY A 24 -18.59 19.07 2.18
N LEU A 25 -18.33 19.26 0.88
CA LEU A 25 -17.84 18.20 -0.03
C LEU A 25 -16.43 17.73 0.34
N LYS A 26 -15.51 18.66 0.61
CA LYS A 26 -14.10 18.33 0.92
C LYS A 26 -13.90 17.58 2.25
N ILE A 27 -14.82 17.78 3.20
CA ILE A 27 -14.76 17.13 4.52
C ILE A 27 -15.09 15.64 4.40
N ASN A 28 -16.14 15.29 3.65
CA ASN A 28 -16.53 13.89 3.44
C ASN A 28 -15.44 13.10 2.73
N ASP A 29 -14.82 13.68 1.69
CA ASP A 29 -13.71 13.05 0.97
C ASP A 29 -12.50 12.83 1.87
N THR A 30 -12.20 13.79 2.75
CA THR A 30 -11.11 13.68 3.73
C THR A 30 -11.40 12.57 4.75
N ILE A 31 -12.63 12.46 5.25
CA ILE A 31 -13.02 11.40 6.19
C ILE A 31 -12.95 10.03 5.50
N ALA A 32 -13.43 9.91 4.26
CA ALA A 32 -13.37 8.68 3.50
C ALA A 32 -11.92 8.25 3.23
N TYR A 33 -11.07 9.21 2.85
CA TYR A 33 -9.63 8.98 2.68
C TYR A 33 -8.98 8.51 3.98
N ASN A 34 -9.21 9.21 5.10
CA ASN A 34 -8.63 8.84 6.39
C ASN A 34 -9.10 7.45 6.87
N LYS A 35 -10.36 7.10 6.61
CA LYS A 35 -10.90 5.76 6.87
C LYS A 35 -10.19 4.70 6.02
N LYS A 36 -10.04 4.93 4.71
CA LYS A 36 -9.28 4.03 3.80
C LYS A 36 -7.86 3.83 4.31
N MET A 37 -7.17 4.93 4.63
CA MET A 37 -5.79 4.88 5.10
C MET A 37 -5.63 4.17 6.45
N THR A 38 -6.58 4.32 7.37
CA THR A 38 -6.57 3.62 8.67
C THR A 38 -6.82 2.12 8.52
N ARG A 39 -7.63 1.70 7.54
CA ARG A 39 -7.79 0.28 7.22
C ARG A 39 -6.50 -0.26 6.62
N TYR A 40 -6.01 0.40 5.57
CA TYR A 40 -4.85 -0.05 4.82
C TYR A 40 -3.57 -0.10 5.65
N SER A 41 -3.37 0.81 6.60
CA SER A 41 -2.20 0.78 7.49
C SER A 41 -2.09 -0.47 8.36
N LYS A 42 -3.19 -1.23 8.53
CA LYS A 42 -3.20 -2.47 9.32
C LYS A 42 -2.92 -3.72 8.48
N ILE A 43 -3.05 -3.62 7.17
CA ILE A 43 -2.92 -4.78 6.27
C ILE A 43 -1.49 -5.32 6.26
N PRO A 44 -0.41 -4.50 6.13
CA PRO A 44 0.96 -5.03 6.14
C PRO A 44 1.33 -5.84 7.38
N SER A 45 0.86 -5.43 8.57
CA SER A 45 1.17 -6.13 9.82
C SER A 45 0.36 -7.41 10.02
N GLN A 46 -0.75 -7.57 9.29
CA GLN A 46 -1.58 -8.78 9.28
C GLN A 46 -1.30 -9.67 8.06
N PHE A 47 -0.54 -9.15 7.10
CA PHE A 47 -0.18 -9.86 5.90
C PHE A 47 0.59 -11.12 6.29
N TRP A 48 0.02 -12.27 5.92
CA TRP A 48 0.59 -13.58 6.14
C TRP A 48 0.77 -14.02 7.61
N LEU A 49 -0.33 -13.99 8.37
CA LEU A 49 -0.43 -14.78 9.61
C LEU A 49 -1.03 -16.18 9.42
N SER A 50 -1.44 -16.62 8.21
CA SER A 50 -2.25 -17.85 8.09
C SER A 50 -2.20 -18.72 6.80
N GLY A 51 -1.29 -18.56 5.83
CA GLY A 51 -1.46 -19.31 4.55
C GLY A 51 -0.25 -19.74 3.72
N LEU A 52 0.89 -19.04 3.77
CA LEU A 52 2.04 -19.33 2.91
C LEU A 52 3.20 -20.05 3.66
N THR A 53 3.08 -20.30 4.97
CA THR A 53 4.19 -20.82 5.83
C THR A 53 4.27 -22.35 5.93
N SER A 54 3.43 -23.11 5.22
CA SER A 54 3.40 -24.58 5.35
C SER A 54 4.60 -25.31 4.73
N THR A 55 5.38 -24.68 3.86
CA THR A 55 6.52 -25.30 3.18
C THR A 55 7.84 -24.63 3.56
N GLY A 56 8.23 -24.79 4.83
CA GLY A 56 9.58 -25.15 5.32
C GLY A 56 10.88 -24.53 4.74
N GLY A 57 10.85 -23.56 3.84
CA GLY A 57 12.05 -23.02 3.19
C GLY A 57 11.90 -21.61 2.63
N GLU A 58 10.80 -20.92 2.89
CA GLU A 58 10.38 -19.75 2.12
C GLU A 58 10.57 -18.46 2.92
N GLY A 59 11.02 -17.38 2.25
CA GLY A 59 11.34 -16.11 2.89
C GLY A 59 10.19 -15.53 3.71
N VAL A 60 10.47 -14.52 4.54
CA VAL A 60 9.39 -13.71 5.10
C VAL A 60 8.87 -12.84 3.97
N TRP A 61 7.67 -13.11 3.50
CA TRP A 61 6.98 -12.27 2.52
C TRP A 61 6.04 -11.32 3.25
N TYR A 62 5.85 -10.19 2.62
CA TYR A 62 5.12 -9.06 3.15
C TYR A 62 4.38 -8.38 2.00
N LEU A 63 3.33 -7.63 2.35
CA LEU A 63 2.75 -6.64 1.44
C LEU A 63 3.42 -5.30 1.73
N PRO A 64 3.97 -4.61 0.71
CA PRO A 64 4.58 -3.31 0.96
C PRO A 64 3.60 -2.29 1.54
N ASP A 65 4.10 -1.35 2.34
CA ASP A 65 3.28 -0.28 2.90
C ASP A 65 2.60 0.51 1.78
N TYR A 66 1.33 0.84 1.95
CA TYR A 66 0.54 1.55 0.95
C TYR A 66 1.17 2.89 0.58
N LYS A 67 1.83 3.54 1.55
CA LYS A 67 2.47 4.85 1.38
C LYS A 67 3.91 4.77 0.88
N ASP A 68 4.48 3.57 0.72
CA ASP A 68 5.80 3.40 0.13
C ASP A 68 5.70 3.57 -1.40
N ASP A 69 5.52 4.80 -1.87
CA ASP A 69 5.38 5.07 -3.31
C ASP A 69 6.62 4.59 -4.10
N GLU A 70 7.79 4.59 -3.48
CA GLU A 70 9.04 4.17 -4.11
C GLU A 70 9.03 2.67 -4.45
N ILE A 71 8.63 1.81 -3.51
CA ILE A 71 8.54 0.39 -3.78
C ILE A 71 7.46 0.05 -4.79
N TRP A 72 6.30 0.72 -4.74
CA TRP A 72 5.21 0.47 -5.69
C TRP A 72 5.59 0.88 -7.11
N LYS A 73 6.27 2.02 -7.27
CA LYS A 73 6.81 2.45 -8.57
C LYS A 73 7.85 1.48 -9.08
N TYR A 74 8.86 1.17 -8.27
CA TYR A 74 9.92 0.24 -8.65
C TYR A 74 9.34 -1.11 -9.07
N TRP A 75 8.39 -1.63 -8.30
CA TRP A 75 7.71 -2.87 -8.63
C TRP A 75 7.00 -2.76 -9.97
N TYR A 76 6.10 -1.80 -10.09
CA TYR A 76 5.32 -1.62 -11.30
C TYR A 76 6.22 -1.48 -12.54
N GLU A 77 7.38 -0.83 -12.43
CA GLU A 77 8.31 -0.67 -13.55
C GLU A 77 9.05 -1.96 -13.90
N ASN A 78 9.40 -2.80 -12.92
CA ASN A 78 10.24 -3.98 -13.11
C ASN A 78 9.47 -5.29 -13.27
N LYS A 79 8.16 -5.31 -12.99
CA LYS A 79 7.35 -6.53 -13.10
C LYS A 79 7.28 -7.01 -14.54
N ASP A 80 7.59 -8.29 -14.76
CA ASP A 80 7.53 -8.98 -16.05
C ASP A 80 8.35 -8.32 -17.17
N THR A 81 9.32 -7.45 -16.86
CA THR A 81 10.12 -6.75 -17.89
C THR A 81 10.94 -7.67 -18.78
N ASN A 82 11.24 -8.89 -18.31
CA ASN A 82 11.92 -9.92 -19.09
C ASN A 82 10.99 -10.73 -20.01
N ASP A 83 9.67 -10.54 -19.92
CA ASP A 83 8.65 -11.20 -20.75
C ASP A 83 7.65 -10.16 -21.28
N GLN A 84 7.87 -9.71 -22.51
CA GLN A 84 7.07 -8.65 -23.13
C GLN A 84 5.56 -8.98 -23.17
N THR A 85 5.20 -10.25 -23.32
CA THR A 85 3.78 -10.65 -23.42
C THR A 85 3.11 -10.49 -22.07
N LYS A 86 3.74 -10.99 -21.00
CA LYS A 86 3.25 -10.81 -19.63
C LYS A 86 3.25 -9.35 -19.23
N ARG A 87 4.31 -8.60 -19.55
CA ARG A 87 4.38 -7.17 -19.32
C ARG A 87 3.21 -6.41 -19.92
N ASN A 88 2.90 -6.68 -21.19
CA ASN A 88 1.79 -6.03 -21.89
C ASN A 88 0.43 -6.36 -21.27
N GLY A 89 0.25 -7.60 -20.80
CA GLY A 89 -0.94 -7.98 -20.02
C GLY A 89 -1.03 -7.20 -18.71
N PHE A 90 0.05 -7.19 -17.93
CA PHE A 90 0.12 -6.50 -16.65
C PHE A 90 -0.19 -4.99 -16.76
N VAL A 91 0.45 -4.27 -17.69
CA VAL A 91 0.21 -2.82 -17.85
C VAL A 91 -1.17 -2.49 -18.43
N LYS A 92 -1.83 -3.46 -19.07
CA LYS A 92 -3.21 -3.33 -19.54
C LYS A 92 -4.21 -3.50 -18.38
N GLU A 93 -3.94 -4.44 -17.48
CA GLU A 93 -4.75 -4.69 -16.28
C GLU A 93 -4.55 -3.63 -15.21
N HIS A 94 -3.32 -3.16 -15.05
CA HIS A 94 -2.94 -2.11 -14.12
C HIS A 94 -2.29 -0.97 -14.90
N THR A 95 -3.04 0.09 -15.16
CA THR A 95 -2.60 1.18 -16.05
C THR A 95 -1.43 2.00 -15.49
N ASN A 96 -1.25 2.00 -14.17
CA ASN A 96 -0.16 2.67 -13.48
C ASN A 96 0.10 2.02 -12.11
N TRP A 97 1.19 2.44 -11.45
CA TRP A 97 1.61 1.91 -10.16
C TRP A 97 0.57 2.16 -9.04
N GLU A 98 -0.20 3.25 -9.10
CA GLU A 98 -1.26 3.55 -8.12
C GLU A 98 -2.42 2.58 -8.25
N ALA A 99 -2.86 2.28 -9.48
CA ALA A 99 -3.90 1.32 -9.77
C ALA A 99 -3.48 -0.10 -9.37
N PHE A 100 -2.21 -0.45 -9.61
CA PHE A 100 -1.65 -1.71 -9.15
C PHE A 100 -1.63 -1.83 -7.62
N ARG A 101 -1.13 -0.79 -6.92
CA ARG A 101 -1.18 -0.72 -5.45
C ARG A 101 -2.61 -0.85 -4.91
N ASP A 102 -3.54 -0.10 -5.49
CA ASP A 102 -4.93 -0.06 -5.06
C ASP A 102 -5.62 -1.42 -5.26
N TYR A 103 -5.32 -2.11 -6.36
CA TYR A 103 -5.76 -3.49 -6.59
C TYR A 103 -5.25 -4.44 -5.49
N CYS A 104 -3.96 -4.40 -5.19
CA CYS A 104 -3.36 -5.26 -4.17
C CYS A 104 -3.98 -5.04 -2.78
N TYR A 105 -4.23 -3.79 -2.42
CA TYR A 105 -4.84 -3.45 -1.14
C TYR A 105 -6.35 -3.73 -1.09
N ALA A 106 -7.06 -3.57 -2.20
CA ALA A 106 -8.47 -3.96 -2.28
C ALA A 106 -8.62 -5.48 -2.06
N LYS A 107 -7.78 -6.28 -2.73
CA LYS A 107 -7.75 -7.74 -2.53
C LYS A 107 -7.38 -8.13 -1.12
N ALA A 108 -6.39 -7.47 -0.51
CA ALA A 108 -6.03 -7.74 0.87
C ALA A 108 -7.12 -7.34 1.88
N ASP A 109 -7.89 -6.27 1.62
CA ASP A 109 -9.04 -5.83 2.45
C ASP A 109 -10.23 -6.81 2.35
N GLU A 110 -10.42 -7.44 1.18
CA GLU A 110 -11.38 -8.54 0.96
C GLU A 110 -11.00 -9.83 1.72
N GLY A 111 -9.73 -9.97 2.08
CA GLY A 111 -9.17 -11.11 2.82
C GLY A 111 -8.29 -12.02 1.96
N TYR A 112 -7.81 -13.12 2.57
CA TYR A 112 -6.74 -13.95 1.99
C TYR A 112 -7.21 -15.25 1.34
N GLN A 113 -8.51 -15.42 1.13
CA GLN A 113 -9.08 -16.69 0.63
C GLN A 113 -8.61 -17.04 -0.79
N GLU A 114 -8.39 -16.05 -1.65
CA GLU A 114 -7.86 -16.20 -3.01
C GLU A 114 -6.33 -16.04 -3.11
N CYS A 115 -5.63 -16.05 -1.97
CA CYS A 115 -4.18 -16.03 -1.92
C CYS A 115 -3.65 -17.46 -1.72
N SER A 116 -3.06 -18.03 -2.77
CA SER A 116 -2.31 -19.29 -2.71
C SER A 116 -0.87 -19.08 -3.19
N ASP A 117 0.02 -19.90 -2.61
CA ASP A 117 1.41 -20.17 -2.98
C ASP A 117 1.65 -20.49 -4.46
N SER A 118 0.65 -21.03 -5.16
CA SER A 118 0.80 -21.50 -6.54
C SER A 118 0.05 -20.64 -7.55
N ARG A 119 -1.07 -20.02 -7.14
CA ARG A 119 -1.91 -19.14 -7.98
C ARG A 119 -2.69 -18.19 -7.09
N GLY A 120 -2.58 -16.89 -7.33
CA GLY A 120 -3.41 -15.91 -6.64
C GLY A 120 -2.87 -14.50 -6.69
N TRP A 121 -3.68 -13.55 -6.22
CA TRP A 121 -3.33 -12.14 -6.20
C TRP A 121 -2.08 -11.86 -5.34
N CYS A 122 -1.78 -12.69 -4.34
CA CYS A 122 -0.61 -12.50 -3.52
C CYS A 122 0.70 -12.85 -4.22
N MET A 123 0.73 -13.71 -5.23
CA MET A 123 1.92 -13.83 -6.08
C MET A 123 2.14 -12.55 -6.91
N GLU A 124 1.04 -11.86 -7.21
CA GLU A 124 1.07 -10.59 -7.91
C GLU A 124 1.46 -9.40 -7.03
N CYS A 125 1.15 -9.47 -5.73
CA CYS A 125 1.13 -8.35 -4.78
C CYS A 125 1.98 -8.51 -3.52
N ALA A 126 2.48 -9.71 -3.21
CA ALA A 126 3.39 -9.96 -2.09
C ALA A 126 4.85 -9.95 -2.53
N ARG A 127 5.75 -9.69 -1.58
CA ARG A 127 7.20 -9.68 -1.81
C ARG A 127 7.91 -10.44 -0.73
N ASP A 128 8.86 -11.27 -1.09
CA ASP A 128 9.77 -11.85 -0.12
C ASP A 128 10.91 -10.88 0.23
N ASN A 129 11.51 -11.08 1.40
CA ASN A 129 12.66 -10.31 1.86
C ASN A 129 13.94 -10.53 1.04
N SER A 130 13.98 -11.41 0.05
CA SER A 130 15.14 -11.60 -0.84
C SER A 130 15.22 -10.53 -1.94
N TRP A 131 14.26 -9.62 -1.99
CA TRP A 131 14.25 -8.55 -2.99
C TRP A 131 15.38 -7.55 -2.79
N ASP A 132 16.41 -7.67 -3.64
CA ASP A 132 17.64 -6.87 -3.64
C ASP A 132 17.40 -5.35 -3.48
N PHE A 133 16.37 -4.82 -4.12
CA PHE A 133 16.04 -3.40 -4.06
C PHE A 133 15.66 -2.96 -2.63
N GLU A 134 14.89 -3.78 -1.92
CA GLU A 134 14.50 -3.49 -0.54
C GLU A 134 15.66 -3.65 0.44
N GLN A 135 16.50 -4.67 0.24
CA GLN A 135 17.71 -4.87 1.03
C GLN A 135 18.70 -3.71 0.89
N LYS A 136 18.74 -3.07 -0.29
CA LYS A 136 19.59 -1.91 -0.56
C LYS A 136 19.06 -0.62 0.06
N ARG A 137 17.73 -0.41 0.11
CA ARG A 137 17.15 0.84 0.64
C ARG A 137 17.05 0.91 2.17
N LYS A 138 17.09 -0.24 2.85
CA LYS A 138 17.07 -0.34 4.33
C LYS A 138 18.45 -0.13 4.98
N LYS A 139 19.52 0.02 4.19
CA LYS A 139 20.89 0.27 4.64
C LYS A 139 21.21 1.76 4.55
#